data_AF-A0A517ZEH3-F1
#
_entry.id   AF-A0A517ZEH3-F1
#
_cell.length_a   1.000
_cell.length_b   1.000
_cell.length_c   1.000
_cell.angle_alpha   90.00
_cell.angle_beta   90.00
_cell.angle_gamma   90.00
#
_symmetry.space_group_name_H-M   'P 1'
#
loop_
_entity.id
_entity.type
_entity.pdbx_description
1 polymer ?
#
loop_
_entity_poly.entity_id
_entity_poly.type
_entity_poly.pdbx_seq_one_letter_code
_entity_poly.pdbx_strand_id
1 'polypeptide(L)'
;MSRKDGYTPTEAKYKGTADENYITYDLEQRTSGDSTATYPKVKRVYIAGQPENWEVGEFAKKSGREVFGVRIDYVQRREGYDRSGYTAKRNGTTYRVPPTHVEPSESHYSKVIEIPEQARNVKFRGTDLPKKYESALQNVR
;
A
#
# COMPACT_ATOMS: atom_id res chain seq x y z
N MET A 1 29.12 4.58 18.65
CA MET A 1 27.89 3.90 18.17
C MET A 1 26.84 4.96 17.84
N SER A 2 25.99 4.73 16.85
CA SER A 2 24.81 5.57 16.59
C SER A 2 23.71 4.70 15.97
N ARG A 3 22.59 4.51 16.67
CA ARG A 3 21.40 3.88 16.08
C ARG A 3 20.73 4.91 15.18
N LYS A 4 20.84 4.72 13.87
CA LYS A 4 19.91 5.33 12.92
C LYS A 4 18.66 4.47 12.85
N ASP A 5 17.80 4.58 13.86
CA ASP A 5 16.43 4.04 13.85
C ASP A 5 15.54 4.92 12.94
N GLY A 6 16.04 5.20 11.73
CA GLY A 6 15.37 5.99 10.71
C GLY A 6 14.40 5.09 9.95
N TYR A 7 13.11 5.38 10.09
CA TYR A 7 12.06 4.79 9.26
C TYR A 7 12.44 4.92 7.78
N THR A 8 12.80 3.80 7.17
CA THR A 8 13.10 3.74 5.73
C THR A 8 11.78 3.52 5.01
N PRO A 9 11.29 4.48 4.20
CA PRO A 9 10.04 4.30 3.47
C PRO A 9 10.24 3.21 2.42
N THR A 10 9.62 2.06 2.64
CA THR A 10 9.49 1.02 1.61
C THR A 10 8.37 1.45 0.67
N GLU A 11 8.53 1.17 -0.63
CA GLU A 11 7.59 1.49 -1.74
C GLU A 11 7.63 2.95 -2.21
N ALA A 12 7.65 3.28 -3.51
CA ALA A 12 7.72 2.43 -4.71
C ALA A 12 8.67 3.03 -5.76
N LYS A 13 9.31 2.17 -6.58
CA LYS A 13 10.34 2.57 -7.57
C LYS A 13 9.76 3.17 -8.87
N TYR A 14 8.44 3.28 -9.00
CA TYR A 14 7.75 3.63 -10.24
C TYR A 14 6.99 4.94 -10.09
N LYS A 15 7.20 5.88 -11.02
CA LYS A 15 6.28 7.01 -11.22
C LYS A 15 4.98 6.44 -11.80
N GLY A 16 3.92 6.44 -11.00
CA GLY A 16 2.59 6.01 -11.39
C GLY A 16 1.54 6.63 -10.48
N THR A 17 0.30 6.64 -10.95
CA THR A 17 -0.89 7.13 -10.23
C THR A 17 -1.27 6.13 -9.13
N ALA A 18 -0.55 6.17 -8.02
CA ALA A 18 -0.88 5.40 -6.83
C ALA A 18 -1.77 6.22 -5.90
N ASP A 19 -2.98 5.73 -5.69
CA ASP A 19 -3.98 6.38 -4.85
C ASP A 19 -3.58 6.31 -3.37
N GLU A 20 -3.77 7.41 -2.65
CA GLU A 20 -3.59 7.44 -1.21
C GLU A 20 -4.79 6.83 -0.50
N ASN A 21 -4.53 5.75 0.23
CA ASN A 21 -5.50 4.98 1.00
C ASN A 21 -5.03 4.91 2.47
N TYR A 22 -5.87 4.43 3.38
CA TYR A 22 -5.58 4.43 4.81
C TYR A 22 -5.97 3.13 5.51
N ILE A 23 -5.28 2.81 6.60
CA ILE A 23 -5.69 1.79 7.57
C ILE A 23 -5.90 2.48 8.91
N THR A 24 -7.09 2.32 9.50
CA THR A 24 -7.43 2.79 10.85
C THR A 24 -7.51 1.62 11.82
N TYR A 25 -6.95 1.75 13.02
CA TYR A 25 -6.98 0.69 14.04
C TYR A 25 -6.83 1.27 15.46
N ASP A 26 -7.35 0.56 16.45
CA ASP A 26 -7.18 0.90 17.87
C ASP A 26 -5.94 0.25 18.47
N LEU A 27 -5.22 1.00 19.31
CA LEU A 27 -4.06 0.51 20.04
C LEU A 27 -4.16 0.88 21.52
N GLU A 28 -4.24 -0.12 22.39
CA GLU A 28 -4.10 0.06 23.84
C GLU A 28 -2.65 0.41 24.20
N GLN A 29 -2.44 1.46 24.99
CA GLN A 29 -1.14 1.89 25.51
C GLN A 29 -1.24 2.16 27.02
N ARG A 30 -0.15 1.91 27.76
CA ARG A 30 -0.02 2.35 29.16
C ARG A 30 0.16 3.88 29.21
N THR A 31 -0.46 4.51 30.19
CA THR A 31 -0.25 5.92 30.54
C THR A 31 0.85 6.04 31.62
N SER A 32 1.25 7.26 31.96
CA SER A 32 2.26 7.54 32.99
C SER A 32 1.82 7.26 34.44
N GLY A 33 0.62 6.72 34.66
CA GLY A 33 0.05 6.44 35.99
C GLY A 33 -0.53 5.03 36.11
N ASP A 34 0.17 4.03 35.54
CA ASP A 34 -0.15 2.59 35.53
C ASP A 34 -1.52 2.15 34.96
N SER A 35 -2.37 3.08 34.54
CA SER A 35 -3.59 2.80 33.77
C SER A 35 -3.30 2.57 32.27
N THR A 36 -4.22 1.91 31.57
CA THR A 36 -4.19 1.83 30.10
C THR A 36 -5.27 2.71 29.46
N ALA A 37 -5.02 3.12 28.23
CA ALA A 37 -5.98 3.84 27.40
C ALA A 37 -5.86 3.39 25.94
N THR A 38 -7.01 3.24 25.28
CA THR A 38 -7.10 2.96 23.85
C THR A 38 -6.94 4.25 23.05
N TYR A 39 -5.95 4.30 22.16
CA TYR A 39 -5.78 5.41 21.24
C TYR A 39 -6.00 4.93 19.80
N PRO A 40 -6.86 5.60 19.03
CA PRO A 40 -7.08 5.24 17.64
C PRO A 40 -5.90 5.76 16.79
N LYS A 41 -5.47 4.96 15.81
CA LYS A 41 -4.27 5.15 15.00
C LYS A 41 -4.61 5.10 13.51
N VAL A 42 -3.75 5.73 12.70
CA VAL A 42 -3.84 5.78 11.24
C VAL A 42 -2.52 5.38 10.61
N LYS A 43 -2.55 4.59 9.54
CA LYS A 43 -1.40 4.29 8.67
C LYS A 43 -1.76 4.56 7.22
N ARG A 44 -1.01 5.45 6.55
CA ARG A 44 -1.15 5.78 5.12
C ARG A 44 -0.60 4.63 4.26
N VAL A 45 -1.25 4.34 3.13
CA VAL A 45 -0.91 3.25 2.21
C VAL A 45 -1.16 3.72 0.77
N TYR A 46 -0.17 3.60 -0.11
CA TYR A 46 -0.37 3.90 -1.54
C TYR A 46 -0.70 2.62 -2.32
N ILE A 47 -1.77 2.61 -3.11
CA ILE A 47 -2.20 1.47 -3.94
C ILE A 47 -2.19 1.90 -5.41
N ALA A 48 -1.51 1.14 -6.27
CA ALA A 48 -1.35 1.47 -7.69
C ALA A 48 -2.41 0.79 -8.57
N GLY A 49 -3.68 0.94 -8.21
CA GLY A 49 -4.82 0.28 -8.84
C GLY A 49 -6.05 0.25 -7.93
N GLN A 50 -7.14 -0.33 -8.40
CA GLN A 50 -8.41 -0.44 -7.68
C GLN A 50 -8.30 -1.55 -6.61
N PRO A 51 -8.51 -1.26 -5.31
CA PRO A 51 -8.63 -2.30 -4.28
C PRO A 51 -9.88 -3.16 -4.51
N GLU A 52 -9.74 -4.47 -4.43
CA GLU A 52 -10.83 -5.44 -4.64
C GLU A 52 -11.17 -6.21 -3.35
N ASN A 53 -10.18 -6.52 -2.51
CA ASN A 53 -10.37 -7.18 -1.21
C ASN A 53 -9.35 -6.68 -0.16
N TRP A 54 -9.69 -6.82 1.13
CA TRP A 54 -8.73 -6.67 2.23
C TRP A 54 -9.08 -7.58 3.41
N GLU A 55 -8.05 -8.09 4.08
CA GLU A 55 -8.18 -8.99 5.23
C GLU A 55 -7.08 -8.74 6.27
N VAL A 56 -7.32 -9.16 7.53
CA VAL A 56 -6.44 -8.91 8.68
C VAL A 56 -6.00 -10.25 9.27
N GLY A 57 -4.71 -10.41 9.55
CA GLY A 57 -4.16 -11.66 10.05
C GLY A 57 -2.65 -11.72 9.89
N GLU A 58 -2.11 -12.93 9.97
CA GLU A 58 -0.69 -13.23 9.79
C GLU A 58 -0.38 -13.56 8.32
N PHE A 59 0.63 -12.90 7.75
CA PHE A 59 0.96 -13.02 6.33
C PHE A 59 2.46 -13.14 6.10
N ALA A 60 2.87 -14.16 5.35
CA ALA A 60 4.24 -14.30 4.87
C ALA A 60 4.58 -13.20 3.84
N LYS A 61 5.58 -12.37 4.14
CA LYS A 61 6.18 -11.44 3.18
C LYS A 61 7.04 -12.19 2.16
N LYS A 62 7.33 -11.54 1.02
CA LYS A 62 8.26 -12.04 -0.02
C LYS A 62 9.68 -12.38 0.47
N SER A 63 10.04 -12.00 1.69
CA SER A 63 11.30 -12.36 2.36
C SER A 63 11.20 -13.62 3.25
N GLY A 64 10.07 -14.33 3.24
CA GLY A 64 9.80 -15.45 4.14
C GLY A 64 9.49 -15.06 5.59
N ARG A 65 9.37 -13.76 5.90
CA ARG A 65 9.01 -13.30 7.25
C ARG A 65 7.50 -13.17 7.37
N GLU A 66 6.90 -13.93 8.29
CA GLU A 66 5.52 -13.76 8.72
C GLU A 66 5.35 -12.50 9.56
N VAL A 67 4.26 -11.78 9.37
CA VAL A 67 3.91 -10.58 10.13
C VAL A 67 2.40 -10.49 10.33
N PHE A 68 1.95 -10.00 11.48
CA PHE A 68 0.58 -9.53 11.61
C PHE A 68 0.38 -8.24 10.80
N GLY A 69 -0.74 -8.12 10.10
CA GLY A 69 -0.95 -7.06 9.14
C GLY A 69 -2.33 -7.01 8.52
N VAL A 70 -2.44 -6.18 7.49
CA VAL A 70 -3.56 -6.16 6.55
C VAL A 70 -3.04 -6.59 5.18
N ARG A 71 -3.59 -7.64 4.58
CA ARG A 71 -3.42 -7.90 3.15
C ARG A 71 -4.46 -7.10 2.38
N ILE A 72 -4.03 -6.39 1.35
CA ILE A 72 -4.89 -5.66 0.41
C ILE A 72 -4.62 -6.26 -0.97
N ASP A 73 -5.66 -6.79 -1.59
CA ASP A 73 -5.62 -7.34 -2.94
C ASP A 73 -6.26 -6.32 -3.89
N TYR A 74 -5.55 -5.98 -4.98
CA TYR A 74 -5.91 -4.88 -5.87
C TYR A 74 -5.55 -5.17 -7.33
N VAL A 75 -6.27 -4.54 -8.26
CA VAL A 75 -6.04 -4.68 -9.70
C VAL A 75 -5.53 -3.38 -10.31
N GLN A 76 -4.45 -3.49 -11.07
CA GLN A 76 -4.04 -2.48 -12.04
C GLN A 76 -4.60 -2.85 -13.42
N ARG A 77 -5.51 -2.02 -13.94
CA ARG A 77 -5.93 -2.03 -15.35
C ARG A 77 -5.06 -1.03 -16.11
N ARG A 78 -4.76 -1.34 -17.38
CA ARG A 78 -4.08 -0.45 -18.33
C ARG A 78 -4.87 -0.45 -19.63
N GLU A 79 -5.22 0.74 -20.08
CA GLU A 79 -5.85 0.95 -21.38
C GLU A 79 -4.88 0.55 -22.50
N GLY A 80 -5.44 0.01 -23.59
CA GLY A 80 -4.67 -0.26 -24.81
C GLY A 80 -4.32 1.05 -25.52
N TYR A 81 -3.18 1.08 -26.22
CA TYR A 81 -2.74 2.28 -26.91
C TYR A 81 -1.90 1.99 -28.16
N ASP A 82 -2.04 2.83 -29.17
CA ASP A 82 -1.21 2.78 -30.37
C ASP A 82 0.14 3.43 -30.11
N ARG A 83 1.19 2.61 -30.11
CA ARG A 83 2.57 3.06 -29.96
C ARG A 83 3.17 3.30 -31.34
N SER A 84 3.42 4.57 -31.67
CA SER A 84 4.19 4.97 -32.86
C SER A 84 5.53 4.23 -32.98
N GLY A 85 5.94 3.94 -34.21
CA GLY A 85 7.23 3.33 -34.50
C GLY A 85 8.40 4.28 -34.19
N TYR A 86 9.49 3.74 -33.66
CA TYR A 86 10.65 4.53 -33.23
C TYR A 86 11.97 3.79 -33.45
N THR A 87 13.07 4.52 -33.47
CA THR A 87 14.42 3.95 -33.57
C THR A 87 14.98 3.74 -32.18
N ALA A 88 15.37 2.51 -31.84
CA ALA A 88 15.98 2.14 -30.57
C ALA A 88 17.47 1.83 -30.76
N LYS A 89 18.28 2.02 -29.71
CA LYS A 89 19.69 1.62 -29.67
C LYS A 89 19.96 0.83 -28.40
N ARG A 90 20.49 -0.39 -28.53
CA ARG A 90 20.84 -1.28 -27.41
C ARG A 90 22.19 -1.95 -27.72
N ASN A 91 23.11 -1.91 -26.76
CA ASN A 91 24.45 -2.49 -26.87
C ASN A 91 25.20 -2.07 -28.16
N GLY A 92 25.09 -0.79 -28.54
CA GLY A 92 25.70 -0.26 -29.77
C GLY A 92 24.83 -0.42 -31.02
N THR A 93 24.10 -1.53 -31.15
CA THR A 93 23.22 -1.81 -32.30
C THR A 93 21.99 -0.91 -32.31
N THR A 94 21.74 -0.28 -33.46
CA THR A 94 20.52 0.50 -33.73
C THR A 94 19.51 -0.37 -34.48
N TYR A 95 18.24 -0.37 -34.07
CA TYR A 95 17.16 -1.12 -34.72
C TYR A 95 15.86 -0.31 -34.78
N ARG A 96 15.07 -0.52 -35.84
CA ARG A 96 13.77 0.13 -36.02
C ARG A 96 12.68 -0.71 -35.35
N VAL A 97 11.98 -0.11 -34.40
CA VAL A 97 10.80 -0.69 -33.77
C VAL A 97 9.57 -0.24 -34.58
N PRO A 98 8.76 -1.17 -35.13
CA PRO A 98 7.55 -0.79 -35.86
C PRO A 98 6.49 -0.18 -34.94
N PRO A 99 5.53 0.57 -35.50
CA PRO A 99 4.31 0.90 -34.77
C PRO A 99 3.58 -0.40 -34.39
N THR A 100 2.86 -0.37 -33.28
CA THR A 100 2.02 -1.49 -32.83
C THR A 100 0.86 -0.97 -32.00
N HIS A 101 -0.28 -1.63 -32.08
CA HIS A 101 -1.21 -1.58 -30.97
C HIS A 101 -0.58 -2.29 -29.75
N VAL A 102 -0.86 -1.79 -28.55
CA VAL A 102 -0.57 -2.47 -27.29
C VAL A 102 -1.93 -2.77 -26.67
N GLU A 103 -2.28 -4.04 -26.56
CA GLU A 103 -3.57 -4.48 -26.01
C GLU A 103 -3.80 -3.96 -24.58
N PRO A 104 -5.07 -3.73 -24.18
CA PRO A 104 -5.43 -3.53 -22.79
C PRO A 104 -4.93 -4.69 -21.92
N SER A 105 -4.56 -4.41 -20.68
CA SER A 105 -4.04 -5.43 -19.77
C SER A 105 -4.52 -5.22 -18.33
N GLU A 106 -4.73 -6.34 -17.64
CA GLU A 106 -5.11 -6.39 -16.22
C GLU A 106 -4.01 -7.10 -15.43
N SER A 107 -3.82 -6.73 -14.17
CA SER A 107 -2.83 -7.37 -13.29
C SER A 107 -3.25 -7.28 -11.82
N HIS A 108 -3.48 -8.43 -11.21
CA HIS A 108 -3.79 -8.57 -9.78
C HIS A 108 -2.50 -8.53 -8.95
N TYR A 109 -2.56 -7.87 -7.80
CA TYR A 109 -1.45 -7.71 -6.86
C TYR A 109 -1.94 -7.80 -5.41
N SER A 110 -1.16 -8.46 -4.56
CA SER A 110 -1.37 -8.49 -3.11
C SER A 110 -0.31 -7.65 -2.39
N LYS A 111 -0.73 -6.90 -1.37
CA LYS A 111 0.12 -6.02 -0.56
C LYS A 111 -0.10 -6.24 0.94
N VAL A 112 0.96 -6.53 1.68
CA VAL A 112 0.90 -6.80 3.13
C VAL A 112 1.41 -5.60 3.93
N ILE A 113 0.51 -4.93 4.65
CA ILE A 113 0.82 -3.79 5.51
C ILE A 113 0.84 -4.21 6.98
N GLU A 114 2.04 -4.29 7.54
CA GLU A 114 2.31 -4.66 8.93
C GLU A 114 1.68 -3.68 9.93
N ILE A 115 0.99 -4.18 10.96
CA ILE A 115 0.43 -3.42 12.10
C ILE A 115 0.70 -4.20 13.40
N PRO A 116 0.57 -3.58 14.60
CA PRO A 116 0.76 -4.32 15.86
C PRO A 116 -0.23 -5.48 16.02
N GLU A 117 0.19 -6.62 16.57
CA GLU A 117 -0.65 -7.80 16.83
C GLU A 117 -1.85 -7.49 17.72
N GLN A 118 -1.67 -6.60 18.70
CA GLN A 118 -2.72 -6.13 19.60
C GLN A 118 -3.62 -5.03 18.98
N ALA A 119 -3.49 -4.74 17.68
CA ALA A 119 -4.33 -3.76 16.99
C ALA A 119 -5.78 -4.26 16.86
N ARG A 120 -6.72 -3.51 17.44
CA ARG A 120 -8.16 -3.83 17.41
C ARG A 120 -8.86 -3.00 16.33
N ASN A 121 -10.11 -3.36 16.04
CA ASN A 121 -11.05 -2.55 15.23
C ASN A 121 -10.54 -2.15 13.82
N VAL A 122 -9.58 -2.90 13.28
CA VAL A 122 -8.86 -2.62 12.04
C VAL A 122 -9.82 -2.45 10.85
N LYS A 123 -9.64 -1.37 10.08
CA LYS A 123 -10.33 -1.10 8.80
C LYS A 123 -9.38 -0.55 7.76
N PHE A 124 -9.39 -1.14 6.56
CA PHE A 124 -8.93 -0.45 5.36
C PHE A 124 -9.94 0.61 4.92
N ARG A 125 -9.46 1.67 4.28
CA ARG A 125 -10.24 2.83 3.83
C ARG A 125 -9.67 3.34 2.50
N GLY A 126 -10.56 3.73 1.59
CA GLY A 126 -10.23 4.19 0.24
C GLY A 126 -9.58 5.58 0.18
N THR A 127 -9.77 6.24 -0.96
CA THR A 127 -9.25 7.57 -1.34
C THR A 127 -9.70 8.76 -0.48
N ASP A 128 -10.42 8.52 0.63
CA ASP A 128 -10.92 9.55 1.54
C ASP A 128 -10.77 9.17 3.02
N LEU A 129 -10.19 10.06 3.83
CA LEU A 129 -10.81 10.72 5.01
C LEU A 129 -10.19 12.07 5.47
N PRO A 130 -9.62 12.94 4.61
CA PRO A 130 -9.51 14.35 5.02
C PRO A 130 -10.89 14.87 5.50
N LYS A 131 -10.97 15.86 6.38
CA LYS A 131 -9.94 16.50 7.20
C LYS A 131 -9.81 15.83 8.59
N LYS A 132 -10.47 14.69 8.76
CA LYS A 132 -11.26 14.34 9.96
C LYS A 132 -10.97 12.95 10.52
N TYR A 133 -9.80 12.39 10.26
CA TYR A 133 -9.26 11.28 11.04
C TYR A 133 -8.79 11.74 12.44
N GLU A 134 -9.44 12.74 13.02
CA GLU A 134 -8.98 13.46 14.23
C GLU A 134 -9.05 12.59 15.49
N SER A 135 -10.07 11.74 15.60
CA SER A 135 -10.09 10.53 16.45
C SER A 135 -10.22 9.23 15.62
N ALA A 136 -9.71 9.29 14.37
CA ALA A 136 -9.36 8.20 13.48
C ALA A 136 -10.45 7.17 13.04
N LEU A 137 -11.65 7.59 12.63
CA LEU A 137 -12.82 7.69 13.52
C LEU A 137 -13.39 6.28 13.75
N GLN A 138 -13.44 5.85 15.01
CA GLN A 138 -13.95 4.52 15.39
C GLN A 138 -15.13 4.67 16.35
N ASN A 139 -16.33 4.83 15.78
CA ASN A 139 -17.57 4.91 16.55
C ASN A 139 -18.00 3.51 16.99
N VAL A 140 -17.67 3.15 18.23
CA VAL A 140 -18.14 1.91 18.88
C VAL A 140 -19.64 2.02 19.18
N ARG A 141 -20.34 0.89 19.08
CA ARG A 141 -21.70 0.65 19.59
C ARG A 141 -21.65 -0.55 20.53
#